data_AF-Q8XTL5-F1
#
_entry.id   AF-Q8XTL5-F1
#
_cell.length_a   1.000
_cell.length_b   1.000
_cell.length_c   1.000
_cell.angle_alpha   90.00
_cell.angle_beta   90.00
_cell.angle_gamma   90.00
#
_symmetry.space_group_name_H-M   'P 1'
#
loop_
_entity.id
_entity.type
_entity.pdbx_description
1 polymer ?
#
loop_
_entity_poly.entity_id
_entity_poly.type
_entity_poly.pdbx_seq_one_letter_code
_entity_poly.pdbx_strand_id
1 'polypeptide(L)'
;MAEKAVEITAVAEVSAAIATGTVTATSVIGSELSTLGRTVAQEVGAVQAYNSYRQAKNALGSKPGMELHHIVEQCQSNASRSKFAVSRVNSTDNLMWLSEDVHKKISAYYSSKPVGSSETIRDSLNGTSFASQYAEGLDIIMRALSGKL
;
A
#
# COMPACT_ATOMS: atom_id res chain seq x y z
N MET A 1 20.10 4.70 35.12
CA MET A 1 19.55 3.92 33.99
C MET A 1 19.32 4.93 32.88
N ALA A 2 20.19 4.96 31.88
CA ALA A 2 20.18 5.96 30.82
C ALA A 2 19.86 5.25 29.50
N GLU A 3 18.80 5.70 28.81
CA GLU A 3 18.45 5.26 27.47
C GLU A 3 19.60 5.56 26.50
N LYS A 4 20.05 4.52 25.81
CA LYS A 4 21.10 4.62 24.81
C LYS A 4 20.47 5.00 23.47
N ALA A 5 20.62 6.25 23.08
CA ALA A 5 20.34 6.72 21.73
C ALA A 5 21.17 5.92 20.71
N VAL A 6 20.51 5.42 19.67
CA VAL A 6 21.16 4.81 18.50
C VAL A 6 21.37 5.91 17.47
N GLU A 7 22.61 6.33 17.34
CA GLU A 7 23.11 7.24 16.31
C GLU A 7 23.37 6.43 15.03
N ILE A 8 22.72 6.79 13.91
CA ILE A 8 22.91 6.12 12.62
C ILE A 8 23.71 7.06 11.71
N THR A 9 24.98 6.74 11.53
CA THR A 9 25.87 7.33 10.55
C THR A 9 26.24 6.27 9.52
N ALA A 10 25.77 6.39 8.27
CA ALA A 10 26.43 5.76 7.12
C ALA A 10 26.02 6.46 5.81
N VAL A 11 26.84 7.41 5.33
CA VAL A 11 27.93 7.35 4.32
C VAL A 11 27.43 7.51 2.88
N ALA A 12 27.93 8.58 2.26
CA ALA A 12 27.81 8.97 0.88
C ALA A 12 28.39 7.94 -0.09
N GLU A 13 27.57 7.32 -0.95
CA GLU A 13 27.95 6.79 -2.28
C GLU A 13 26.71 6.77 -3.21
N VAL A 14 26.12 7.94 -3.52
CA VAL A 14 24.97 8.07 -4.44
C VAL A 14 25.31 9.02 -5.58
N SER A 15 26.32 8.67 -6.40
CA SER A 15 26.66 9.52 -7.55
C SER A 15 27.03 8.77 -8.83
N ALA A 16 27.25 7.45 -8.81
CA ALA A 16 27.62 6.70 -10.02
C ALA A 16 26.50 5.77 -10.57
N ALA A 17 25.50 5.41 -9.76
CA ALA A 17 24.52 4.36 -10.11
C ALA A 17 23.36 4.82 -11.02
N ILE A 18 23.21 6.12 -11.26
CA ILE A 18 22.12 6.68 -12.07
C ILE A 18 22.32 6.54 -13.58
N ALA A 19 23.53 6.19 -14.05
CA ALA A 19 23.86 6.16 -15.47
C ALA A 19 23.55 4.83 -16.19
N THR A 20 23.26 3.73 -15.47
CA THR A 20 23.11 2.39 -16.06
C THR A 20 21.72 1.76 -15.91
N GLY A 21 20.72 2.50 -15.40
CA GLY A 21 19.33 2.03 -15.40
C GLY A 21 19.03 0.87 -14.44
N THR A 22 19.84 0.68 -13.40
CA THR A 22 19.66 -0.38 -12.38
C THR A 22 19.49 0.20 -10.98
N VAL A 23 18.57 1.15 -10.81
CA VAL A 23 18.10 1.58 -9.49
C VAL A 23 16.58 1.47 -9.47
N THR A 24 16.08 0.30 -9.09
CA THR A 24 14.76 0.21 -8.46
C THR A 24 14.87 0.76 -7.05
N ALA A 25 13.84 1.47 -6.58
CA ALA A 25 13.78 2.27 -5.36
C ALA A 25 13.94 1.46 -4.04
N THR A 26 15.05 0.73 -3.87
CA THR A 26 15.36 -0.14 -2.73
C THR A 26 16.61 0.35 -2.00
N SER A 27 16.70 1.65 -1.77
CA SER A 27 17.69 2.25 -0.87
C SER A 27 17.03 3.53 -0.40
N VAL A 28 16.61 3.74 0.85
CA VAL A 28 17.45 3.70 2.06
C VAL A 28 16.62 3.48 3.35
N ILE A 29 15.42 2.88 3.28
CA ILE A 29 14.57 2.68 4.47
C ILE A 29 14.60 1.20 4.88
N GLY A 30 15.56 0.82 5.71
CA GLY A 30 15.62 -0.43 6.48
C GLY A 30 15.24 -1.72 5.73
N SER A 31 16.22 -2.57 5.45
CA SER A 31 16.04 -3.88 4.79
C SER A 31 14.94 -4.79 5.37
N GLU A 32 14.50 -4.55 6.61
CA GLU A 32 13.37 -5.28 7.23
C GLU A 32 11.99 -4.64 6.95
N LEU A 33 11.89 -3.31 6.93
CA LEU A 33 10.67 -2.61 6.49
C LEU A 33 10.46 -2.75 4.98
N SER A 34 11.55 -2.90 4.22
CA SER A 34 11.57 -3.20 2.79
C SER A 34 10.84 -4.51 2.42
N THR A 35 10.65 -5.44 3.36
CA THR A 35 9.89 -6.68 3.09
C THR A 35 8.40 -6.55 3.42
N LEU A 36 8.02 -5.68 4.37
CA LEU A 36 6.67 -5.64 4.94
C LEU A 36 5.64 -4.82 4.14
N GLY A 37 6.06 -4.05 3.14
CA GLY A 37 5.18 -3.13 2.42
C GLY A 37 5.37 -3.08 0.91
N ARG A 38 5.68 -4.22 0.28
CA ARG A 38 5.84 -4.28 -1.18
C ARG A 38 4.52 -4.49 -1.90
N THR A 39 4.30 -3.73 -2.96
CA THR A 39 3.20 -3.99 -3.89
C THR A 39 3.48 -5.28 -4.66
N VAL A 40 2.42 -5.90 -5.20
CA VAL A 40 2.57 -7.08 -6.06
C VAL A 40 3.47 -6.77 -7.26
N ALA A 41 3.39 -5.56 -7.81
CA ALA A 41 4.27 -5.14 -8.91
C ALA A 41 5.76 -5.17 -8.53
N GLN A 42 6.09 -4.79 -7.29
CA GLN A 42 7.46 -4.87 -6.76
C GLN A 42 7.91 -6.31 -6.48
N GLU A 43 6.99 -7.20 -6.11
CA GLU A 43 7.29 -8.63 -5.92
C GLU A 43 7.51 -9.36 -7.26
N VAL A 44 6.70 -9.08 -8.28
CA VAL A 44 6.75 -9.77 -9.59
C VAL A 44 7.59 -9.05 -10.64
N GLY A 45 8.04 -7.82 -10.35
CA GLY A 45 8.85 -7.00 -11.25
C GLY A 45 8.09 -6.40 -12.44
N ALA A 46 6.76 -6.39 -12.41
CA ALA A 46 5.93 -5.88 -13.51
C ALA A 46 4.60 -5.28 -13.04
N VAL A 47 4.19 -4.20 -13.70
CA VAL A 47 2.85 -3.63 -13.55
C VAL A 47 1.89 -4.32 -14.51
N GLN A 48 0.84 -4.93 -13.97
CA GLN A 48 -0.23 -5.58 -14.72
C GLN A 48 -1.58 -5.07 -14.21
N ALA A 49 -2.52 -4.82 -15.12
CA ALA A 49 -3.85 -4.34 -14.80
C ALA A 49 -4.91 -5.37 -15.20
N TYR A 50 -5.92 -5.55 -14.35
CA TYR A 50 -6.96 -6.56 -14.53
C TYR A 50 -8.34 -5.92 -14.61
N ASN A 51 -9.22 -6.44 -15.47
CA ASN A 51 -10.58 -5.89 -15.61
C ASN A 51 -11.52 -6.28 -14.47
N SER A 52 -11.05 -7.08 -13.49
CA SER A 52 -11.77 -7.36 -12.26
C SER A 52 -10.83 -7.89 -11.17
N TYR A 53 -11.23 -7.76 -9.90
CA TYR A 53 -10.51 -8.35 -8.77
C TYR A 53 -10.42 -9.89 -8.86
N ARG A 54 -11.46 -10.56 -9.39
CA ARG A 54 -11.43 -12.01 -9.61
C ARG A 54 -10.34 -12.41 -10.60
N GLN A 55 -10.19 -11.65 -11.69
CA GLN A 55 -9.12 -11.89 -12.66
C GLN A 55 -7.74 -11.69 -12.03
N ALA A 56 -7.57 -10.64 -11.23
CA ALA A 56 -6.33 -10.42 -10.48
C ALA A 56 -6.02 -11.61 -9.55
N LYS A 57 -6.98 -12.05 -8.73
CA LYS A 57 -6.80 -13.21 -7.83
C LYS A 57 -6.48 -14.50 -8.58
N ASN A 58 -7.14 -14.76 -9.70
CA ASN A 58 -6.87 -15.96 -10.49
C ASN A 58 -5.46 -15.95 -11.09
N ALA A 59 -4.96 -14.79 -11.52
CA ALA A 59 -3.63 -14.65 -12.10
C ALA A 59 -2.51 -14.69 -11.04
N LEU A 60 -2.75 -14.07 -9.87
CA LEU A 60 -1.77 -13.96 -8.79
C LEU A 60 -1.77 -15.17 -7.85
N GLY A 61 -2.84 -15.96 -7.85
CA GLY A 61 -3.01 -17.13 -6.98
C GLY A 61 -3.31 -16.75 -5.52
N SER A 62 -2.92 -17.63 -4.61
CA SER A 62 -3.17 -17.53 -3.18
C SER A 62 -1.86 -17.60 -2.41
N LYS A 63 -1.76 -16.89 -1.28
CA LYS A 63 -0.62 -16.97 -0.37
C LYS A 63 -1.15 -17.34 1.03
N PRO A 64 -0.73 -18.47 1.63
CA PRO A 64 -1.26 -18.91 2.92
C PRO A 64 -1.12 -17.84 4.01
N GLY A 65 -2.20 -17.59 4.77
CA GLY A 65 -2.26 -16.60 5.83
C GLY A 65 -2.22 -15.14 5.37
N MET A 66 -2.35 -14.88 4.06
CA MET A 66 -2.30 -13.55 3.46
C MET A 66 -3.54 -13.28 2.60
N GLU A 67 -3.96 -12.01 2.59
CA GLU A 67 -5.01 -11.48 1.74
C GLU A 67 -4.46 -10.42 0.80
N LEU A 68 -5.03 -10.39 -0.41
CA LEU A 68 -4.67 -9.44 -1.45
C LEU A 68 -5.45 -8.14 -1.23
N HIS A 69 -4.78 -7.13 -0.68
CA HIS A 69 -5.34 -5.84 -0.30
C HIS A 69 -5.20 -4.81 -1.41
N HIS A 70 -6.20 -3.95 -1.57
CA HIS A 70 -6.13 -2.78 -2.44
C HIS A 70 -5.65 -1.56 -1.66
N ILE A 71 -4.59 -0.89 -2.12
CA ILE A 71 -4.09 0.36 -1.52
C ILE A 71 -5.13 1.48 -1.70
N VAL A 72 -5.58 1.70 -2.93
CA VAL A 72 -6.82 2.45 -3.21
C VAL A 72 -7.98 1.48 -3.24
N GLU A 73 -8.91 1.62 -2.29
CA GLU A 73 -10.00 0.66 -2.06
C GLU A 73 -10.84 0.35 -3.31
N GLN A 74 -11.24 -0.91 -3.45
CA GLN A 74 -12.02 -1.41 -4.59
C GLN A 74 -13.31 -0.60 -4.84
N CYS A 75 -14.00 -0.17 -3.78
CA CYS A 75 -15.27 0.56 -3.89
C CYS A 75 -15.16 1.90 -4.61
N GLN A 76 -13.95 2.48 -4.70
CA GLN A 76 -13.69 3.76 -5.33
C GLN A 76 -13.82 3.71 -6.86
N SER A 77 -13.91 2.52 -7.46
CA SER A 77 -14.27 2.34 -8.87
C SER A 77 -15.76 2.49 -9.15
N ASN A 78 -16.61 2.62 -8.12
CA ASN A 78 -18.06 2.76 -8.30
C ASN A 78 -18.40 4.14 -8.90
N ALA A 79 -19.43 4.17 -9.76
CA ALA A 79 -20.00 5.37 -10.36
C ALA A 79 -20.52 6.39 -9.32
N SER A 80 -20.90 5.99 -8.11
CA SER A 80 -21.32 6.91 -7.04
C SER A 80 -20.14 7.42 -6.18
N ARG A 81 -18.93 6.95 -6.46
CA ARG A 81 -17.70 7.26 -5.71
C ARG A 81 -16.74 8.05 -6.59
N SER A 82 -15.44 7.78 -6.47
CA SER A 82 -14.36 8.42 -7.23
C SER A 82 -14.32 8.00 -8.71
N LYS A 83 -15.10 6.99 -9.11
CA LYS A 83 -15.23 6.51 -10.50
C LYS A 83 -13.91 6.11 -11.16
N PHE A 84 -12.93 5.62 -10.38
CA PHE A 84 -11.67 5.19 -10.96
C PHE A 84 -11.87 4.01 -11.91
N ALA A 85 -11.05 3.97 -12.97
CA ALA A 85 -11.05 2.86 -13.90
C ALA A 85 -10.83 1.52 -13.15
N VAL A 86 -11.68 0.54 -13.42
CA VAL A 86 -11.62 -0.78 -12.76
C VAL A 86 -10.24 -1.43 -12.93
N SER A 87 -9.64 -1.28 -14.11
CA SER A 87 -8.29 -1.77 -14.41
C SER A 87 -7.20 -1.08 -13.58
N ARG A 88 -7.35 0.23 -13.31
CA ARG A 88 -6.42 0.97 -12.45
C ARG A 88 -6.51 0.50 -11.00
N VAL A 89 -7.71 0.30 -10.49
CA VAL A 89 -7.90 -0.18 -9.11
C VAL A 89 -7.40 -1.62 -8.96
N ASN A 90 -7.61 -2.48 -9.95
CA ASN A 90 -7.11 -3.86 -9.94
C ASN A 90 -5.75 -3.99 -10.64
N SER A 91 -4.81 -3.10 -10.36
CA SER A 91 -3.44 -3.16 -10.90
C SER A 91 -2.44 -3.64 -9.85
N THR A 92 -1.39 -4.36 -10.26
CA THR A 92 -0.41 -4.96 -9.33
C THR A 92 0.37 -3.92 -8.53
N ASP A 93 0.46 -2.67 -8.98
CA ASP A 93 1.04 -1.55 -8.22
C ASP A 93 0.04 -0.92 -7.22
N ASN A 94 -1.25 -1.26 -7.31
CA ASN A 94 -2.29 -0.92 -6.34
C ASN A 94 -2.67 -2.09 -5.41
N LEU A 95 -2.01 -3.24 -5.54
CA LEU A 95 -2.29 -4.45 -4.77
C LEU A 95 -1.10 -4.81 -3.88
N MET A 96 -1.38 -5.29 -2.67
CA MET A 96 -0.38 -5.68 -1.68
C MET A 96 -0.82 -6.94 -0.94
N TRP A 97 0.09 -7.89 -0.71
CA TRP A 97 -0.18 -9.03 0.15
C TRP A 97 0.00 -8.62 1.62
N LEU A 98 -1.06 -8.74 2.41
CA LEU A 98 -1.05 -8.43 3.85
C LEU A 98 -1.53 -9.64 4.64
N SER A 99 -1.07 -9.80 5.89
CA SER A 99 -1.62 -10.85 6.75
C SER A 99 -3.10 -10.59 7.01
N GLU A 100 -3.88 -11.66 7.21
CA GLU A 100 -5.32 -11.56 7.49
C GLU A 100 -5.63 -10.60 8.65
N ASP A 101 -4.82 -10.60 9.71
CA ASP A 101 -5.02 -9.73 10.86
C ASP A 101 -4.77 -8.25 10.55
N VAL A 102 -3.74 -7.94 9.76
CA VAL A 102 -3.46 -6.58 9.29
C VAL A 102 -4.58 -6.12 8.35
N HIS A 103 -5.01 -6.98 7.43
CA HIS A 103 -6.10 -6.68 6.52
C HIS A 103 -7.41 -6.35 7.26
N LYS A 104 -7.74 -7.14 8.31
CA LYS A 104 -8.91 -6.89 9.17
C LYS A 104 -8.81 -5.55 9.90
N LYS A 105 -7.64 -5.20 10.46
CA LYS A 105 -7.42 -3.91 11.14
C LYS A 105 -7.62 -2.72 10.21
N ILE A 106 -7.04 -2.78 9.01
CA ILE A 106 -7.19 -1.72 7.99
C ILE A 106 -8.67 -1.59 7.58
N SER A 107 -9.34 -2.71 7.33
CA SER A 107 -10.77 -2.73 6.98
C SER A 107 -11.66 -2.09 8.06
N ALA A 108 -11.35 -2.35 9.33
CA ALA A 108 -12.03 -1.73 10.46
C ALA A 108 -11.75 -0.22 10.53
N TYR A 109 -10.51 0.20 10.31
CA TYR A 109 -10.12 1.62 10.31
C TYR A 109 -10.84 2.41 9.21
N TYR A 110 -10.86 1.91 7.97
CA TYR A 110 -11.60 2.55 6.87
C TYR A 110 -13.11 2.70 7.16
N SER A 111 -13.66 1.80 7.97
CA SER A 111 -15.08 1.82 8.36
C SER A 111 -15.34 2.66 9.62
N SER A 112 -14.28 3.11 10.29
CA SER A 112 -14.39 3.97 11.47
C SER A 112 -14.74 5.40 11.08
N LYS A 113 -15.33 6.13 12.03
CA LYS A 113 -15.62 7.56 11.91
C LYS A 113 -14.68 8.34 12.84
N PRO A 114 -13.89 9.29 12.32
CA PRO A 114 -13.16 10.22 13.16
C PRO A 114 -14.08 10.95 14.13
N VAL A 115 -13.55 11.31 15.31
CA VAL A 115 -14.29 12.13 16.29
C VAL A 115 -14.69 13.45 15.62
N GLY A 116 -15.98 13.76 15.66
CA GLY A 116 -16.55 14.96 15.03
C GLY A 116 -16.86 14.84 13.53
N SER A 117 -16.61 13.69 12.91
CA SER A 117 -17.00 13.41 11.52
C SER A 117 -18.33 12.66 11.44
N SER A 118 -19.15 13.02 10.45
CA SER A 118 -20.34 12.23 10.04
C SER A 118 -19.99 11.08 9.10
N GLU A 119 -18.85 11.17 8.42
CA GLU A 119 -18.36 10.27 7.38
C GLU A 119 -17.32 9.29 7.92
N THR A 120 -17.25 8.11 7.31
CA THR A 120 -16.15 7.17 7.56
C THR A 120 -14.86 7.65 6.89
N ILE A 121 -13.70 7.12 7.32
CA ILE A 121 -12.42 7.37 6.62
C ILE A 121 -12.52 7.02 5.13
N ARG A 122 -13.20 5.92 4.79
CA ARG A 122 -13.44 5.53 3.39
C ARG A 122 -14.25 6.57 2.62
N ASP A 123 -15.30 7.09 3.25
CA ASP A 123 -16.20 8.04 2.61
C ASP A 123 -15.53 9.40 2.40
N SER A 124 -14.70 9.85 3.35
CA SER A 124 -14.00 11.14 3.24
C SER A 124 -12.99 11.18 2.09
N LEU A 125 -12.55 10.02 1.58
CA LEU A 125 -11.69 9.93 0.41
C LEU A 125 -12.43 10.09 -0.92
N ASN A 126 -13.76 10.02 -0.92
CA ASN A 126 -14.55 10.08 -2.14
C ASN A 126 -14.31 11.39 -2.93
N GLY A 127 -14.03 11.29 -4.23
CA GLY A 127 -13.81 12.43 -5.11
C GLY A 127 -12.40 13.03 -5.05
N THR A 128 -11.53 12.55 -4.15
CA THR A 128 -10.10 12.89 -4.17
C THR A 128 -9.37 12.15 -5.31
N SER A 129 -8.18 12.62 -5.67
CA SER A 129 -7.40 12.00 -6.76
C SER A 129 -6.91 10.59 -6.40
N PHE A 130 -6.68 9.74 -7.41
CA PHE A 130 -6.11 8.40 -7.18
C PHE A 130 -4.78 8.48 -6.42
N ALA A 131 -3.91 9.44 -6.78
CA ALA A 131 -2.61 9.61 -6.11
C ALA A 131 -2.76 9.99 -4.63
N SER A 132 -3.75 10.83 -4.30
CA SER A 132 -4.06 11.20 -2.91
C SER A 132 -4.54 9.99 -2.11
N GLN A 133 -5.49 9.21 -2.64
CA GLN A 133 -5.98 8.01 -1.98
C GLN A 133 -4.89 6.94 -1.86
N TYR A 134 -4.01 6.85 -2.84
CA TYR A 134 -2.89 5.92 -2.83
C TYR A 134 -1.90 6.28 -1.71
N ALA A 135 -1.56 7.56 -1.57
CA ALA A 135 -0.69 8.04 -0.49
C ALA A 135 -1.33 7.78 0.89
N GLU A 136 -2.62 8.08 1.05
CA GLU A 136 -3.35 7.79 2.29
C GLU A 136 -3.39 6.30 2.60
N GLY A 137 -3.69 5.47 1.61
CA GLY A 137 -3.72 4.01 1.77
C GLY A 137 -2.36 3.45 2.19
N LEU A 138 -1.27 3.96 1.60
CA LEU A 138 0.07 3.59 2.05
C LEU A 138 0.34 4.01 3.49
N ASP A 139 -0.02 5.22 3.92
CA ASP A 139 0.14 5.64 5.32
C ASP A 139 -0.60 4.70 6.29
N ILE A 140 -1.87 4.42 6.00
CA ILE A 140 -2.71 3.53 6.82
C ILE A 140 -2.10 2.13 6.90
N ILE A 141 -1.64 1.57 5.78
CA ILE A 141 -0.97 0.27 5.73
C ILE A 141 0.30 0.29 6.58
N MET A 142 1.15 1.32 6.45
CA MET A 142 2.40 1.42 7.22
C MET A 142 2.14 1.56 8.73
N ARG A 143 1.10 2.29 9.11
CA ARG A 143 0.65 2.37 10.51
C ARG A 143 0.14 1.02 11.01
N ALA A 144 -0.63 0.29 10.21
CA ALA A 144 -1.13 -1.03 10.57
C ALA A 144 0.01 -2.04 10.77
N LEU A 145 0.98 -2.05 9.85
CA LEU A 145 2.15 -2.93 9.90
C LEU A 145 3.08 -2.61 11.08
N SER A 146 3.19 -1.33 11.46
CA SER A 146 3.98 -0.89 12.61
C SER A 146 3.23 -0.97 13.95
N GLY A 147 1.98 -1.45 13.96
CA GLY A 147 1.16 -1.57 15.17
C GLY A 147 0.66 -0.24 15.74
N LYS A 148 0.58 0.81 14.91
CA LYS A 148 0.20 2.20 15.27
C LYS A 148 -1.17 2.62 14.72
N LEU A 149 -2.00 1.65 14.33
CA LEU A 149 -3.37 1.88 13.86
C LEU A 149 -4.38 1.72 14.99
#